data_AF-B6Y700-F1
#
_entry.id   AF-B6Y700-F1
#
_cell.length_a   1.000
_cell.length_b   1.000
_cell.length_c   1.000
_cell.angle_alpha   90.00
_cell.angle_beta   90.00
_cell.angle_gamma   90.00
#
_symmetry.space_group_name_H-M   'P 1'
#
loop_
_entity.id
_entity.type
_entity.pdbx_description
1 polymer ?
#
loop_
_entity_poly.entity_id
_entity_poly.type
_entity_poly.pdbx_seq_one_letter_code
_entity_poly.pdbx_strand_id
1 'polypeptide(L)'
;MNAPDVAITEASVGAGLSTVFTFAALSLVKNYKANLSHSPTTLFFMLFLTACLSYFMIQLPDFGSHNAPVHLHVAPYYVENTEKAIGIPNIVTAVLASFRGYDTFGETIVVFTAALCIMLILEEKESD
;
A
#
# COMPACT_ATOMS: atom_id res chain seq x y z
N MET A 1 7.00 -16.67 0.86
CA MET A 1 6.96 -15.23 1.23
C MET A 1 7.59 -15.08 2.59
N ASN A 2 8.78 -14.47 2.68
CA ASN A 2 9.50 -14.22 3.93
C ASN A 2 9.64 -12.70 4.11
N ALA A 3 8.50 -12.00 4.29
CA ALA A 3 8.45 -10.55 4.41
C ALA A 3 7.60 -10.15 5.63
N PRO A 4 8.12 -10.36 6.87
CA PRO A 4 7.36 -10.14 8.10
C PRO A 4 6.94 -8.68 8.27
N ASP A 5 7.82 -7.72 7.95
CA ASP A 5 7.54 -6.30 8.10
C ASP A 5 6.35 -5.87 7.22
N VAL A 6 6.34 -6.33 5.95
CA VAL A 6 5.22 -6.08 5.02
C VAL A 6 3.94 -6.78 5.48
N ALA A 7 4.04 -8.01 5.99
CA ALA A 7 2.87 -8.73 6.49
C ALA A 7 2.20 -7.99 7.67
N ILE A 8 3.00 -7.41 8.57
CA ILE A 8 2.50 -6.63 9.70
C ILE A 8 1.83 -5.34 9.22
N THR A 9 2.41 -4.62 8.25
CA THR A 9 1.80 -3.39 7.72
C THR A 9 0.50 -3.66 6.96
N GLU A 10 0.47 -4.72 6.15
CA GLU A 10 -0.74 -5.14 5.42
C GLU A 10 -1.87 -5.57 6.35
N ALA A 11 -1.54 -6.36 7.38
CA ALA A 11 -2.52 -6.76 8.38
C ALA A 11 -3.06 -5.54 9.16
N SER A 12 -2.19 -4.61 9.54
CA SER A 12 -2.56 -3.45 10.35
C SER A 12 -3.37 -2.42 9.58
N VAL A 13 -2.91 -2.05 8.38
CA VAL A 13 -3.52 -0.97 7.58
C VAL A 13 -4.61 -1.50 6.65
N GLY A 14 -4.29 -2.55 5.89
CA GLY A 14 -5.17 -3.11 4.86
C GLY A 14 -6.38 -3.81 5.48
N ALA A 15 -6.15 -4.80 6.34
CA ALA A 15 -7.23 -5.54 6.99
C ALA A 15 -7.77 -4.87 8.26
N GLY A 16 -6.94 -4.12 8.99
CA GLY A 16 -7.31 -3.48 10.26
C GLY A 16 -8.00 -2.13 10.07
N LEU A 17 -7.21 -1.07 9.92
CA LEU A 17 -7.70 0.31 9.91
C LEU A 17 -8.72 0.59 8.80
N SER A 18 -8.47 0.12 7.57
CA SER A 18 -9.38 0.33 6.44
C SER A 18 -10.78 -0.26 6.69
N THR A 19 -10.85 -1.46 7.27
CA THR A 19 -12.12 -2.10 7.62
C THR A 19 -12.86 -1.32 8.69
N VAL A 20 -12.16 -0.86 9.74
CA VAL A 20 -12.77 -0.02 10.79
C VAL A 20 -13.32 1.28 10.19
N PHE A 21 -12.55 1.99 9.36
CA PHE A 21 -13.01 3.22 8.72
C PHE A 21 -14.17 2.99 7.76
N THR A 22 -14.15 1.88 7.01
CA THR A 22 -15.26 1.51 6.12
C THR A 22 -16.55 1.27 6.92
N PHE A 23 -16.48 0.52 8.03
CA PHE A 23 -17.65 0.29 8.88
C PHE A 23 -18.12 1.56 9.60
N ALA A 24 -17.20 2.41 10.06
CA ALA A 24 -17.54 3.71 10.63
C ALA A 24 -18.26 4.59 9.60
N ALA A 25 -17.74 4.67 8.37
CA ALA A 25 -18.40 5.39 7.28
C ALA A 25 -19.79 4.80 6.98
N LEU A 26 -19.90 3.48 6.86
CA LEU A 26 -21.19 2.80 6.63
C LEU A 26 -22.20 3.06 7.77
N SER A 27 -21.75 3.12 9.03
CA SER A 27 -22.63 3.41 10.16
C SER A 27 -23.21 4.84 10.12
N LEU A 28 -22.54 5.76 9.42
CA LEU A 28 -23.00 7.14 9.25
C LEU A 28 -23.94 7.29 8.04
N VAL A 29 -23.93 6.35 7.10
CA VAL A 29 -24.81 6.36 5.92
C VAL A 29 -26.22 5.88 6.33
N LYS A 30 -27.19 6.80 6.41
CA LYS A 30 -28.61 6.47 6.64
C LYS A 30 -29.36 6.21 5.34
N ASN A 31 -30.16 5.14 5.30
CA ASN A 31 -31.23 4.82 4.33
C ASN A 31 -31.12 5.50 2.95
N TYR A 32 -29.99 5.29 2.27
CA TYR A 32 -29.82 5.72 0.89
C TYR A 32 -30.34 4.61 -0.04
N LYS A 33 -31.39 4.91 -0.81
CA LYS A 33 -31.81 4.02 -1.91
C LYS A 33 -30.81 4.20 -3.05
N ALA A 34 -29.77 3.36 -3.06
CA ALA A 34 -28.88 3.29 -4.21
C ALA A 34 -29.68 2.80 -5.42
N ASN A 35 -29.70 3.59 -6.49
CA ASN A 35 -30.18 3.09 -7.78
C ASN A 35 -29.04 2.25 -8.37
N LEU A 36 -29.10 0.93 -8.21
CA LEU A 36 -28.13 0.02 -8.80
C LEU A 36 -28.39 -0.07 -10.32
N SER A 37 -27.99 0.97 -11.05
CA SER A 37 -27.86 0.89 -12.50
C SER A 37 -26.52 0.25 -12.82
N HIS A 38 -26.51 -1.06 -13.05
CA HIS A 38 -25.34 -1.74 -13.56
C HIS A 38 -25.20 -1.43 -15.05
N SER A 39 -24.22 -0.61 -15.42
CA SER A 39 -23.90 -0.41 -16.82
C SER A 39 -23.06 -1.61 -17.31
N PRO A 40 -23.44 -2.28 -18.42
CA PRO A 40 -22.67 -3.39 -18.96
C PRO A 40 -21.28 -2.93 -19.44
N THR A 41 -21.12 -1.65 -19.77
CA THR A 41 -19.84 -1.05 -20.17
C THR A 41 -18.87 -0.95 -18.99
N THR A 42 -19.31 -0.49 -17.82
CA THR A 42 -18.45 -0.45 -16.62
C THR A 42 -17.99 -1.84 -16.21
N LEU A 43 -18.90 -2.83 -16.26
CA LEU A 43 -18.55 -4.22 -15.97
C LEU A 43 -17.51 -4.77 -16.96
N PHE A 44 -17.71 -4.51 -18.26
CA PHE A 44 -16.77 -4.90 -19.30
C PHE A 44 -15.38 -4.30 -19.06
N PHE A 45 -15.30 -3.01 -18.75
CA PHE A 45 -14.03 -2.35 -18.45
C PHE A 45 -13.33 -2.94 -17.21
N MET A 46 -14.08 -3.22 -16.13
CA MET A 46 -13.51 -3.86 -14.93
C MET A 46 -12.96 -5.27 -15.23
N LEU A 47 -13.72 -6.09 -15.96
CA LEU A 47 -13.29 -7.44 -16.32
C LEU A 47 -12.09 -7.42 -17.27
N PHE A 48 -12.12 -6.53 -18.27
CA PHE A 48 -11.01 -6.34 -19.19
C PHE A 48 -9.73 -5.92 -18.46
N LEU A 49 -9.82 -4.92 -17.56
CA LEU A 49 -8.68 -4.48 -16.76
C LEU A 49 -8.15 -5.62 -15.87
N THR A 50 -9.05 -6.38 -15.23
CA THR A 50 -8.68 -7.52 -14.39
C THR A 50 -7.96 -8.61 -15.20
N ALA A 51 -8.44 -8.94 -16.39
CA ALA A 51 -7.80 -9.91 -17.27
C ALA A 51 -6.42 -9.43 -17.74
N CYS A 52 -6.31 -8.15 -18.11
CA CYS A 52 -5.05 -7.53 -18.52
C CYS A 52 -4.00 -7.57 -17.40
N LEU A 53 -4.36 -7.12 -16.18
CA LEU A 53 -3.48 -7.16 -15.02
C LEU A 53 -3.08 -8.59 -14.64
N SER A 54 -4.03 -9.53 -14.68
CA SER A 54 -3.76 -10.94 -14.41
C SER A 54 -2.80 -11.55 -15.44
N TYR A 55 -2.92 -11.17 -16.72
CA TYR A 55 -2.00 -11.60 -17.78
C TYR A 55 -0.57 -11.09 -17.53
N PHE A 56 -0.40 -9.85 -17.08
CA PHE A 56 0.92 -9.33 -16.70
C PHE A 56 1.51 -10.05 -15.49
N MET A 57 0.69 -10.46 -14.51
CA MET A 57 1.17 -11.21 -13.35
C MET A 57 1.83 -12.54 -13.74
N ILE A 58 1.36 -13.20 -14.79
CA ILE A 58 1.95 -14.46 -15.29
C ILE A 58 3.33 -14.23 -15.92
N GLN A 59 3.63 -13.01 -16.37
CA GLN A 59 4.93 -12.67 -16.96
C GLN A 59 5.98 -12.28 -15.92
N LEU A 60 5.62 -12.15 -14.64
CA LEU A 60 6.59 -11.86 -13.59
C LEU A 60 7.53 -13.06 -13.38
N PRO A 61 8.77 -12.82 -12.94
CA PRO A 61 9.69 -13.90 -12.60
C PRO A 61 9.08 -14.86 -11.57
N ASP A 62 9.39 -16.15 -11.72
CA ASP A 62 8.97 -17.17 -10.76
C ASP A 62 9.35 -16.77 -9.33
N PHE A 63 8.45 -17.06 -8.40
CA PHE A 63 8.64 -16.73 -7.00
C PHE A 63 9.93 -17.39 -6.45
N GLY A 64 10.84 -16.59 -5.91
CA GLY A 64 12.11 -17.07 -5.35
C GLY A 64 13.18 -17.42 -6.41
N SER A 65 12.97 -17.09 -7.67
CA SER A 65 13.99 -17.24 -8.71
C SER A 65 15.22 -16.39 -8.41
N HIS A 66 16.40 -17.01 -8.30
CA HIS A 66 17.66 -16.31 -8.06
C HIS A 66 18.06 -15.39 -9.23
N ASN A 67 17.54 -15.69 -10.43
CA ASN A 67 17.80 -14.92 -11.64
C ASN A 67 16.79 -13.77 -11.84
N ALA A 68 15.89 -13.53 -10.87
CA ALA A 68 14.98 -12.40 -10.97
C ALA A 68 15.78 -11.09 -10.98
N PRO A 69 15.47 -10.12 -11.87
CA PRO A 69 16.26 -8.89 -12.02
C PRO A 69 16.50 -8.11 -10.72
N VAL A 70 15.56 -8.19 -9.77
CA VAL A 70 15.66 -7.55 -8.44
C VAL A 70 16.84 -8.07 -7.61
N HIS A 71 17.26 -9.32 -7.80
CA HIS A 71 18.35 -9.94 -7.05
C HIS A 71 19.75 -9.68 -7.63
N LEU A 72 19.84 -9.14 -8.84
CA LEU A 72 21.11 -9.07 -9.58
C LEU A 72 21.95 -7.82 -9.32
N HIS A 73 21.34 -6.72 -8.86
CA HIS A 73 22.02 -5.43 -8.78
C HIS A 73 22.11 -4.88 -7.35
N VAL A 74 20.98 -4.43 -6.79
CA VAL A 74 20.98 -3.69 -5.51
C VAL A 74 20.83 -4.59 -4.28
N ALA A 75 20.13 -5.73 -4.43
CA ALA A 75 19.89 -6.63 -3.31
C ALA A 75 21.18 -7.20 -2.68
N PRO A 76 22.19 -7.67 -3.45
CA PRO A 76 23.43 -8.18 -2.87
C PRO A 76 24.16 -7.10 -2.05
N TYR A 77 24.20 -5.87 -2.57
CA TYR A 77 24.82 -4.76 -1.87
C TYR A 77 24.17 -4.48 -0.51
N TYR A 78 22.84 -4.41 -0.44
CA TYR A 78 22.14 -4.21 0.82
C TYR A 78 22.38 -5.35 1.81
N VAL A 79 22.35 -6.61 1.35
CA VAL A 79 22.60 -7.77 2.22
C VAL A 79 24.00 -7.74 2.82
N GLU A 80 25.02 -7.43 2.03
CA GLU A 80 26.42 -7.46 2.48
C GLU A 80 26.85 -6.23 3.30
N ASN A 81 26.23 -5.08 3.08
CA ASN A 81 26.70 -3.80 3.62
C ASN A 81 25.80 -3.20 4.71
N THR A 82 24.58 -3.70 4.93
CA THR A 82 23.64 -3.11 5.90
C THR A 82 24.24 -3.02 7.31
N GLU A 83 24.79 -4.12 7.83
CA GLU A 83 25.32 -4.15 9.19
C GLU A 83 26.51 -3.18 9.36
N LYS A 84 27.42 -3.14 8.37
CA LYS A 84 28.61 -2.29 8.40
C LYS A 84 28.30 -0.81 8.23
N ALA A 85 27.33 -0.47 7.38
CA ALA A 85 27.02 0.91 7.03
C ALA A 85 26.03 1.56 8.00
N ILE A 86 25.04 0.80 8.50
CA ILE A 86 23.91 1.34 9.27
C ILE A 86 23.92 0.85 10.73
N GLY A 87 24.53 -0.32 11.01
CA GLY A 87 24.64 -0.86 12.37
C GLY A 87 23.36 -1.51 12.91
N ILE A 88 22.36 -1.77 12.05
CA ILE A 88 21.07 -2.37 12.41
C ILE A 88 20.89 -3.67 11.63
N PRO A 89 20.50 -4.79 12.26
CA PRO A 89 20.39 -6.08 11.57
C PRO A 89 19.16 -6.21 10.66
N ASN A 90 18.10 -5.42 10.87
CA ASN A 90 16.92 -5.46 9.99
C ASN A 90 17.21 -4.71 8.68
N ILE A 91 17.42 -5.47 7.61
CA ILE A 91 17.69 -4.97 6.26
C ILE A 91 16.54 -4.12 5.72
N VAL A 92 15.28 -4.51 5.95
CA VAL A 92 14.11 -3.76 5.45
C VAL A 92 14.05 -2.38 6.10
N THR A 93 14.21 -2.33 7.43
CA THR A 93 14.25 -1.05 8.16
C THR A 93 15.43 -0.19 7.73
N ALA A 94 16.62 -0.78 7.54
CA ALA A 94 17.80 -0.05 7.08
C ALA A 94 17.63 0.51 5.66
N VAL A 95 16.96 -0.23 4.77
CA VAL A 95 16.65 0.26 3.42
C VAL A 95 15.66 1.41 3.48
N LEU A 96 14.54 1.27 4.19
CA LEU A 96 13.49 2.30 4.25
C LEU A 96 13.95 3.56 4.99
N ALA A 97 14.64 3.43 6.12
CA ALA A 97 15.02 4.57 6.96
C ALA A 97 16.36 5.21 6.56
N SER A 98 17.24 4.49 5.85
CA SER A 98 18.59 4.99 5.53
C SER A 98 18.87 4.99 4.03
N PHE A 99 19.05 3.82 3.38
CA PHE A 99 19.45 3.80 1.95
C PHE A 99 18.44 4.49 1.03
N ARG A 100 17.15 4.39 1.34
CA ARG A 100 16.03 4.99 0.61
C ARG A 100 15.16 5.87 1.52
N GLY A 101 15.78 6.53 2.51
CA GLY A 101 15.11 7.41 3.46
C GLY A 101 14.30 8.54 2.82
N TYR A 102 14.72 9.03 1.66
CA TYR A 102 13.99 10.07 0.93
C TYR A 102 12.62 9.60 0.42
N ASP A 103 12.51 8.35 -0.01
CA ASP A 103 11.23 7.79 -0.48
C ASP A 103 10.25 7.71 0.70
N THR A 104 10.70 7.18 1.85
CA THR A 104 9.89 7.09 3.08
C THR A 104 9.57 8.46 3.70
N PHE A 105 10.47 9.44 3.57
CA PHE A 105 10.15 10.82 3.96
C PHE A 105 9.01 11.39 3.10
N GLY A 106 9.04 11.15 1.79
CA GLY A 106 7.96 11.50 0.88
C GLY A 106 6.64 10.82 1.25
N GLU A 107 6.67 9.52 1.52
CA GLU A 107 5.49 8.76 2.00
C GLU A 107 4.90 9.38 3.29
N THR A 108 5.77 9.76 4.24
CA THR A 108 5.35 10.39 5.50
C THR A 108 4.65 11.73 5.27
N ILE A 109 5.17 12.55 4.34
CA ILE A 109 4.52 13.82 3.95
C ILE A 109 3.13 13.57 3.37
N VAL A 110 2.97 12.55 2.51
CA VAL A 110 1.68 12.21 1.90
C VAL A 110 0.67 11.81 2.98
N VAL A 111 1.04 10.91 3.89
CA VAL A 111 0.14 10.48 4.98
C VAL A 111 -0.19 11.62 5.92
N PHE A 112 0.79 12.44 6.28
CA PHE A 112 0.58 13.62 7.12
C PHE A 112 -0.40 14.61 6.47
N THR A 113 -0.23 14.88 5.18
CA THR A 113 -1.12 15.77 4.42
C THR A 113 -2.54 15.20 4.35
N ALA A 114 -2.69 13.90 4.10
CA ALA A 114 -4.00 13.24 4.12
C ALA A 114 -4.68 13.36 5.49
N ALA A 115 -3.94 13.17 6.58
CA ALA A 115 -4.46 13.33 7.94
C ALA A 115 -4.91 14.76 8.22
N LEU A 116 -4.13 15.78 7.80
CA LEU A 116 -4.52 17.18 7.91
C LEU A 116 -5.80 17.49 7.12
N CYS A 117 -5.91 17.01 5.88
CA CYS A 117 -7.11 17.18 5.08
C CYS A 117 -8.34 16.58 5.77
N ILE A 118 -8.22 15.40 6.37
CA ILE A 118 -9.32 14.76 7.11
C ILE A 118 -9.71 15.60 8.32
N MET A 119 -8.74 16.10 9.11
CA MET A 119 -9.03 16.96 10.26
C MET A 119 -9.78 18.23 9.86
N LEU A 120 -9.32 18.92 8.82
CA LEU A 120 -9.97 20.14 8.32
C LEU A 120 -11.40 19.89 7.81
N ILE A 121 -11.62 18.80 7.07
CA ILE A 121 -12.96 18.43 6.57
C ILE A 121 -13.92 18.09 7.72
N LEU A 122 -13.42 17.44 8.77
CA LEU A 122 -14.25 17.08 9.93
C LEU A 122 -14.54 18.27 10.86
N GLU A 123 -13.65 19.28 10.89
CA GLU A 123 -13.84 20.51 11.66
C GLU A 123 -14.91 21.44 11.07
N GLU A 124 -15.16 21.40 9.75
CA GLU A 124 -16.12 22.28 9.04
C GLU A 124 -17.61 21.97 9.34
N LYS A 125 -17.93 21.36 10.48
CA LYS A 125 -19.29 20.97 10.87
C LYS A 125 -19.77 21.66 12.14
N GLU A 126 -19.59 22.98 12.18
CA GLU A 126 -20.25 23.88 13.13
C GLU A 126 -20.66 25.17 12.40
N SER A 127 -21.59 25.04 11.45
CA SER A 127 -22.40 26.17 10.98
C SER A 127 -23.84 25.67 10.85
N ASP A 128 -24.74 26.33 11.58
CA ASP A 128 -26.18 26.09 11.69
C ASP A 128 -26.91 25.86 10.35
#